data_AF-A0A7X7RPP4-F1
#
_entry.id   AF-A0A7X7RPP4-F1
#
_cell.length_a   1.000
_cell.length_b   1.000
_cell.length_c   1.000
_cell.angle_alpha   90.00
_cell.angle_beta   90.00
_cell.angle_gamma   90.00
#
_symmetry.space_group_name_H-M   'P 1'
#
loop_
_entity.id
_entity.type
_entity.pdbx_description
1 polymer ?
#
loop_
_entity_poly.entity_id
_entity_poly.type
_entity_poly.pdbx_seq_one_letter_code
_entity_poly.pdbx_strand_id
1 'polypeptide(L)'
;MRVAIYADRVEIRNPGSLPEGLTVERMRQGHIARRRNPLVADLLRHVHLVEAWGRGMPLILEKAPHVEFEDVAGIFIARFARPPATVQDTAAKRRGKRRGKYWPPFVMTNRRPFQRCRP
;
A
#
# COMPACT_ATOMS: atom_id res chain seq x y z
N MET A 1 8.72 -13.51 -3.46
CA MET A 1 7.43 -12.87 -3.79
C MET A 1 7.42 -12.52 -5.26
N ARG A 2 6.36 -12.91 -5.98
CA ARG A 2 6.18 -12.60 -7.40
C ARG A 2 4.83 -11.95 -7.60
N VAL A 3 4.77 -10.93 -8.45
CA VAL A 3 3.52 -10.25 -8.85
C VAL A 3 3.34 -10.43 -10.35
N ALA A 4 2.15 -10.87 -10.76
CA ALA A 4 1.75 -10.97 -12.15
C ALA A 4 0.53 -10.08 -12.40
N ILE A 5 0.60 -9.26 -13.43
CA ILE A 5 -0.46 -8.30 -13.78
C ILE A 5 -1.05 -8.74 -15.10
N TYR A 6 -2.35 -9.02 -15.12
CA TYR A 6 -3.13 -9.38 -16.30
C TYR A 6 -4.08 -8.23 -16.67
N ALA A 7 -4.78 -8.39 -17.79
CA ALA A 7 -5.77 -7.42 -18.23
C ALA A 7 -6.97 -7.32 -17.27
N ASP A 8 -7.35 -8.46 -16.69
CA ASP A 8 -8.56 -8.70 -15.88
C ASP A 8 -8.26 -8.85 -14.38
N ARG A 9 -7.00 -9.13 -13.98
CA ARG A 9 -6.66 -9.40 -12.58
C ARG A 9 -5.20 -9.14 -12.23
N VAL A 10 -4.93 -9.05 -10.93
CA VAL A 10 -3.58 -9.02 -10.36
C VAL A 10 -3.41 -10.24 -9.47
N GLU A 11 -2.34 -11.01 -9.70
CA GLU A 11 -1.99 -12.18 -8.90
C GLU A 11 -0.72 -11.90 -8.09
N ILE A 12 -0.81 -12.08 -6.77
CA ILE A 12 0.32 -11.95 -5.85
C ILE A 12 0.65 -13.35 -5.33
N ARG A 13 1.87 -13.83 -5.60
CA ARG A 13 2.35 -15.16 -5.20
C ARG A 13 3.46 -15.02 -4.16
N ASN A 14 3.22 -15.53 -2.96
CA ASN A 14 4.18 -15.54 -1.87
C ASN A 14 4.67 -16.99 -1.62
N PRO A 15 5.98 -17.26 -1.69
CA PRO A 15 6.51 -18.55 -1.24
C PRO A 15 6.28 -18.73 0.27
N GLY A 16 5.81 -19.91 0.65
CA GLY A 16 5.34 -20.24 1.98
C GLY A 16 3.82 -20.41 2.01
N SER A 17 3.38 -21.54 2.56
CA SER A 17 1.97 -21.84 2.85
C SER A 17 1.43 -20.92 3.94
N LEU A 18 0.17 -21.09 4.35
CA LEU A 18 -0.35 -20.55 5.60
C LEU A 18 0.31 -21.24 6.81
N PRO A 19 0.40 -20.57 7.97
CA PRO A 19 0.86 -21.20 9.21
C PRO A 19 0.03 -22.44 9.55
N GLU A 20 0.66 -23.44 10.17
CA GLU A 20 -0.02 -24.69 10.56
C GLU A 20 -1.31 -24.41 11.35
N GLY A 21 -2.40 -25.07 10.96
CA GLY A 21 -3.73 -24.89 11.58
C GLY A 21 -4.52 -23.65 11.13
N LEU A 22 -3.99 -22.84 10.19
CA LEU A 22 -4.73 -21.76 9.54
C LEU A 22 -5.13 -22.18 8.13
N THR A 23 -6.43 -22.34 7.90
CA THR A 23 -7.00 -22.55 6.55
C THR A 23 -7.42 -21.22 5.93
N VAL A 24 -7.67 -21.21 4.61
CA VAL A 24 -8.09 -20.02 3.87
C VAL A 24 -9.41 -19.45 4.43
N GLU A 25 -10.34 -20.32 4.84
CA GLU A 25 -11.63 -19.95 5.41
C GLU A 25 -11.46 -19.24 6.74
N ARG A 26 -10.58 -19.75 7.61
CA ARG A 26 -10.27 -19.14 8.91
C ARG A 26 -9.51 -17.83 8.76
N MET A 27 -8.67 -17.71 7.73
CA MET A 27 -8.01 -16.45 7.39
C MET A 27 -9.03 -15.37 6.98
N ARG A 28 -10.05 -15.74 6.20
CA ARG A 28 -11.13 -14.81 5.79
C ARG A 28 -11.95 -14.30 6.97
N GLN A 29 -12.07 -15.07 8.05
CA GLN A 29 -12.79 -14.64 9.26
C GLN A 29 -12.08 -13.51 10.03
N GLY A 30 -10.86 -13.11 9.65
CA GLY A 30 -10.22 -11.88 10.12
C GLY A 30 -9.74 -11.86 11.58
N HIS A 31 -10.03 -12.88 12.38
CA HIS A 31 -9.75 -12.89 13.82
C HIS A 31 -8.41 -13.54 14.23
N ILE A 32 -7.60 -14.03 13.28
CA ILE A 32 -6.39 -14.79 13.60
C ILE A 32 -5.14 -14.09 13.03
N ALA A 33 -4.44 -13.34 13.89
CA ALA A 33 -3.16 -12.70 13.56
C ALA A 33 -1.97 -13.56 14.05
N ARG A 34 -1.78 -14.75 13.47
CA ARG A 34 -0.65 -15.62 13.82
C ARG A 34 0.61 -15.18 13.06
N ARG A 35 1.53 -14.51 13.77
CA ARG A 35 2.79 -13.99 13.21
C ARG A 35 3.85 -15.09 13.13
N ARG A 36 4.47 -15.28 11.97
CA ARG A 36 5.65 -16.16 11.81
C ARG A 36 6.91 -15.54 12.38
N ASN A 37 7.08 -14.24 12.16
CA ASN A 37 8.22 -13.48 12.65
C ASN A 37 7.72 -12.25 13.44
N PRO A 38 7.68 -12.33 14.78
CA PRO A 38 7.23 -11.23 15.63
C PRO A 38 8.09 -9.97 15.47
N LEU A 39 9.41 -10.09 15.31
CA LEU A 39 10.33 -8.95 15.21
C LEU A 39 10.10 -8.12 13.96
N VAL A 40 9.96 -8.77 12.81
CA VAL A 40 9.65 -8.07 11.54
C VAL A 40 8.29 -7.39 11.63
N ALA A 41 7.32 -8.08 12.24
CA ALA A 41 6.01 -7.53 12.44
C ALA A 41 6.10 -6.24 13.28
N ASP A 42 6.77 -6.29 14.43
CA ASP A 42 6.88 -5.15 15.34
C ASP A 42 7.63 -3.97 14.70
N LEU A 43 8.67 -4.26 13.90
CA LEU A 43 9.35 -3.24 13.09
C LEU A 43 8.40 -2.55 12.10
N LEU A 44 7.64 -3.32 11.31
CA LEU A 44 6.69 -2.78 10.33
C LEU A 44 5.60 -1.91 10.97
N ARG A 45 5.22 -2.25 12.21
CA ARG A 45 4.33 -1.43 13.03
C ARG A 45 5.00 -0.12 13.45
N HIS A 46 6.25 -0.17 13.91
CA HIS A 46 6.99 1.04 14.33
C HIS A 46 7.23 2.02 13.18
N VAL A 47 7.43 1.53 11.96
CA VAL A 47 7.55 2.39 10.76
C VAL A 47 6.19 2.73 10.12
N HIS A 48 5.09 2.46 10.81
CA HIS A 48 3.71 2.79 10.38
C HIS A 48 3.30 2.21 9.01
N LEU A 49 3.92 1.09 8.59
CA LEU A 49 3.52 0.37 7.37
C LEU A 49 2.35 -0.59 7.62
N VAL A 50 2.05 -0.89 8.89
CA VAL A 50 0.92 -1.74 9.30
C VAL A 50 0.14 -1.02 10.40
N GLU A 51 -1.16 -0.78 10.16
CA GLU A 51 -2.00 0.02 11.07
C GLU A 51 -2.34 -0.69 12.39
N ALA A 52 -2.72 -1.97 12.31
CA ALA A 52 -3.10 -2.78 13.48
C ALA A 52 -3.04 -4.29 13.16
N TRP A 53 -2.80 -5.09 14.19
CA TRP A 53 -2.80 -6.55 14.08
C TRP A 53 -4.19 -7.07 13.70
N GLY A 54 -4.25 -7.90 12.66
CA GLY A 54 -5.50 -8.56 12.24
C GLY A 54 -6.47 -7.70 11.41
N ARG A 55 -6.26 -6.37 11.29
CA ARG A 55 -7.15 -5.52 10.46
C ARG A 55 -6.95 -5.67 8.95
N GLY A 56 -5.81 -6.20 8.51
CA GLY A 56 -5.49 -6.31 7.08
C GLY A 56 -6.49 -7.17 6.30
N MET A 57 -6.85 -8.35 6.82
CA MET A 57 -7.76 -9.26 6.13
C MET A 57 -9.19 -8.70 6.01
N PRO A 58 -9.82 -8.17 7.08
CA PRO A 58 -11.11 -7.48 6.98
C PRO A 58 -11.09 -6.33 5.98
N LEU A 59 -10.04 -5.49 6.00
CA LEU A 59 -9.92 -4.34 5.09
C LEU A 59 -9.83 -4.76 3.63
N ILE A 60 -9.12 -5.86 3.35
CA ILE A 60 -9.02 -6.42 2.00
C ILE A 60 -10.39 -6.92 1.54
N LEU A 61 -11.11 -7.66 2.38
CA LEU A 61 -12.44 -8.17 2.05
C LEU A 61 -13.47 -7.04 1.86
N GLU A 62 -13.33 -5.94 2.60
CA GLU A 62 -14.15 -4.74 2.45
C GLU A 62 -13.89 -4.03 1.12
N LYS A 63 -12.63 -3.80 0.75
CA LYS A 63 -12.27 -3.05 -0.46
C LYS A 63 -12.29 -3.88 -1.74
N ALA A 64 -12.06 -5.18 -1.62
CA ALA A 64 -12.00 -6.14 -2.72
C ALA A 64 -12.85 -7.37 -2.38
N PRO A 65 -14.18 -7.29 -2.49
CA PRO A 65 -15.08 -8.38 -2.10
C PRO A 65 -14.90 -9.64 -2.96
N HIS A 66 -14.46 -9.48 -4.21
CA HIS A 66 -14.23 -10.56 -5.17
C HIS A 66 -12.80 -11.10 -5.14
N VAL A 67 -12.05 -10.86 -4.05
CA VAL A 67 -10.70 -11.41 -3.89
C VAL A 67 -10.75 -12.92 -3.66
N GLU A 68 -9.87 -13.64 -4.34
CA GLU A 68 -9.68 -15.07 -4.15
C GLU A 68 -8.32 -15.33 -3.51
N PHE A 69 -8.29 -16.31 -2.61
CA PHE A 69 -7.09 -16.73 -1.91
C PHE A 69 -6.95 -18.24 -2.05
N GLU A 70 -5.76 -18.69 -2.38
CA GLU A 70 -5.42 -20.09 -2.52
C GLU A 70 -4.06 -20.37 -1.86
N ASP A 71 -3.94 -21.55 -1.28
CA ASP A 71 -2.66 -22.09 -0.81
C ASP A 71 -2.43 -23.42 -1.50
N VAL A 72 -1.47 -23.44 -2.44
CA VAL A 72 -1.20 -24.61 -3.27
C VAL A 72 0.29 -24.91 -3.23
N ALA A 73 0.65 -26.14 -2.85
CA ALA A 73 2.01 -26.65 -2.87
C ALA A 73 3.05 -25.72 -2.18
N GLY A 74 2.67 -25.10 -1.06
CA GLY A 74 3.56 -24.20 -0.31
C GLY A 74 3.68 -22.81 -0.91
N ILE A 75 2.76 -22.40 -1.78
CA ILE A 75 2.68 -21.06 -2.35
C ILE A 75 1.31 -20.48 -2.04
N PHE A 76 1.32 -19.36 -1.32
CA PHE A 76 0.13 -18.56 -1.12
C PHE A 76 -0.11 -17.64 -2.32
N ILE A 77 -1.33 -17.67 -2.86
CA ILE A 77 -1.75 -16.92 -4.03
C ILE A 77 -2.96 -16.05 -3.63
N ALA A 78 -2.86 -14.75 -3.86
CA ALA A 78 -3.98 -13.82 -3.76
C ALA A 78 -4.31 -13.26 -5.15
N ARG A 79 -5.55 -13.44 -5.60
CA ARG A 79 -6.05 -12.93 -6.88
C ARG A 79 -7.03 -11.79 -6.64
N PHE A 80 -6.69 -10.64 -7.19
CA PHE A 80 -7.52 -9.44 -7.14
C PHE A 80 -8.11 -9.22 -8.51
N ALA A 81 -9.44 -9.32 -8.62
CA ALA A 81 -10.14 -8.92 -9.84
C ALA A 81 -9.90 -7.43 -10.09
N ARG A 82 -9.57 -7.07 -11.32
CA ARG A 82 -9.54 -5.68 -11.76
C ARG A 82 -10.99 -5.27 -12.02
N PRO A 83 -11.54 -4.27 -11.31
CA PRO A 83 -12.81 -3.71 -11.73
C PRO A 83 -12.67 -3.18 -13.16
N PRO A 84 -13.65 -3.43 -14.05
CA PRO A 84 -13.61 -2.91 -15.41
C PRO A 84 -13.40 -1.40 -15.32
N ALA A 85 -12.52 -0.85 -16.16
CA ALA A 85 -12.12 0.55 -16.09
C ALA A 85 -13.36 1.46 -16.06
N THR A 86 -13.75 1.90 -14.87
CA THR A 86 -14.69 3.00 -14.74
C THR A 86 -13.90 4.21 -15.21
N VAL A 87 -14.33 4.79 -16.32
CA VAL A 87 -13.82 6.06 -16.82
C VAL A 87 -14.15 7.11 -15.76
N GLN A 88 -13.28 7.26 -14.77
CA GLN A 88 -13.24 8.40 -13.86
C GLN A 88 -11.96 9.21 -14.08
N ASP A 89 -11.62 9.38 -15.34
CA ASP A 89 -10.85 10.53 -15.80
C ASP A 89 -11.80 11.46 -16.54
N THR A 90 -12.44 12.37 -15.81
CA THR A 90 -12.79 13.74 -16.25
C THR A 90 -13.69 14.43 -15.22
N ALA A 91 -13.12 15.32 -14.38
CA ALA A 91 -13.76 16.58 -13.96
C ALA A 91 -12.81 17.40 -13.06
N ALA A 92 -11.94 18.16 -13.71
CA ALA A 92 -11.70 19.58 -13.42
C ALA A 92 -11.76 20.05 -11.95
N LYS A 93 -10.59 20.17 -11.31
CA LYS A 93 -10.31 21.36 -10.47
C LYS A 93 -9.99 22.54 -11.40
N ARG A 94 -10.99 23.07 -12.11
CA ARG A 94 -10.94 24.47 -12.58
C ARG A 94 -11.12 25.36 -11.35
N ARG A 95 -10.03 25.60 -10.62
CA ARG A 95 -9.99 26.59 -9.54
C ARG A 95 -9.99 27.97 -10.19
N GLY A 96 -11.19 28.52 -10.39
CA GLY A 96 -11.34 29.94 -10.72
C GLY A 96 -10.85 30.79 -9.55
N LYS A 97 -9.69 31.45 -9.71
CA LYS A 97 -9.49 32.83 -9.28
C LYS A 97 -8.32 33.44 -10.04
N ARG A 98 -8.66 34.08 -11.16
CA ARG A 98 -7.86 35.17 -11.72
C ARG A 98 -7.67 36.22 -10.62
N ARG A 99 -6.42 36.50 -10.25
CA ARG A 99 -5.92 37.83 -9.89
C ARG A 99 -4.39 37.74 -9.93
N GLY A 100 -3.82 38.38 -10.95
CA GLY A 100 -2.40 38.35 -11.23
C GLY A 100 -1.58 38.92 -10.08
N LYS A 101 -0.45 38.27 -9.82
CA LYS A 101 0.74 38.87 -9.23
C LYS A 101 1.94 38.25 -9.94
N TYR A 102 2.54 39.03 -10.83
CA TYR A 102 3.83 38.75 -11.44
C TYR A 102 4.86 38.47 -10.33
N TRP A 103 5.62 37.39 -10.46
CA TRP A 103 6.86 37.18 -9.70
C TRP A 103 8.02 37.32 -10.69
N PRO A 104 9.01 38.19 -10.45
CA PRO A 104 10.09 38.43 -11.40
C PRO A 104 11.04 37.22 -11.45
N PRO A 105 11.84 37.08 -12.52
CA PRO A 105 12.77 35.97 -12.67
C PRO A 105 13.87 36.04 -11.60
N PHE A 106 14.14 34.87 -11.02
CA PHE A 106 15.17 34.62 -10.03
C PHE A 106 16.55 34.92 -10.63
N VAL A 107 17.13 36.08 -10.32
CA VAL A 107 18.52 36.40 -10.65
C VAL A 107 19.41 35.81 -9.56
N MET A 108 20.19 34.81 -9.94
CA MET A 108 21.24 34.20 -9.13
C MET A 108 22.29 35.28 -8.81
N THR A 109 22.39 35.72 -7.56
CA THR A 109 23.58 36.45 -7.10
C THR A 109 24.16 35.81 -5.85
N ASN A 110 25.39 35.37 -6.04
CA ASN A 110 26.30 34.78 -5.09
C ASN A 110 26.78 35.86 -4.09
N ARG A 111 26.66 35.64 -2.78
CA ARG A 111 27.51 36.25 -1.73
C ARG A 111 27.35 35.50 -0.39
N ARG A 112 28.45 34.88 0.05
CA ARG A 112 28.74 34.29 1.39
C ARG A 112 28.75 35.39 2.50
N PRO A 113 29.03 35.16 3.81
CA PRO A 113 29.52 33.92 4.47
C PRO A 113 28.95 33.55 5.87
N PHE A 114 29.09 32.26 6.17
CA PHE A 114 29.57 31.64 7.43
C PHE A 114 29.59 32.55 8.68
N GLN A 115 28.62 32.40 9.58
CA GLN A 115 28.70 32.95 10.94
C GLN A 115 29.18 31.89 11.93
N ARG A 116 30.21 32.29 12.69
CA ARG A 116 30.97 31.53 13.68
C ARG A 116 30.14 31.16 14.91
N CYS A 117 30.45 30.00 15.49
CA CYS A 117 30.21 29.66 16.89
C CYS A 117 30.81 30.72 17.82
N ARG A 118 30.13 30.99 18.93
CA ARG A 118 30.63 31.80 20.07
C ARG A 118 30.39 31.04 21.38
N PRO A 119 31.19 31.39 22.42
CA PRO A 119 31.84 30.45 23.33
C PRO A 119 30.93 29.87 24.41
#